data_AF-A0A3S9A2C2-F1
#
_entry.id   AF-A0A3S9A2C2-F1
#
_cell.length_a   1.000
_cell.length_b   1.000
_cell.length_c   1.000
_cell.angle_alpha   90.00
_cell.angle_beta   90.00
_cell.angle_gamma   90.00
#
_symmetry.space_group_name_H-M   'P 1'
#
loop_
_entity.id
_entity.type
_entity.pdbx_description
1 polymer ?
#
loop_
_entity_poly.entity_id
_entity_poly.type
_entity_poly.pdbx_seq_one_letter_code
_entity_poly.pdbx_strand_id
1 'polypeptide(L)'
;MQDTALMFQFGDSNSAQLASSTLQELGYDPVIQQGSSVHIHIQGSDLTSALEIAQSHGGQLAVQSSIPDIELTNDAYNMANITIPAHVVNEDLVAQEEGQSGYQNRDDDAPAEDEFFPDDGSYGYFSGDVHT
;
A
#
# COMPACT_ATOMS: atom_id res chain seq x y z
N MET A 1 13.70 -1.09 -23.25
CA MET A 1 12.29 -1.42 -23.50
C MET A 1 11.50 -0.86 -22.32
N GLN A 2 10.47 -0.06 -22.58
CA GLN A 2 9.64 0.51 -21.51
C GLN A 2 8.45 -0.41 -21.32
N ASP A 3 8.51 -1.18 -20.25
CA ASP A 3 7.45 -2.02 -19.75
C ASP A 3 6.53 -1.12 -18.89
N THR A 4 5.24 -1.03 -19.22
CA THR A 4 4.26 -0.18 -18.54
C THR A 4 3.11 -1.03 -18.04
N ALA A 5 2.75 -0.86 -16.77
CA ALA A 5 1.57 -1.46 -16.17
C ALA A 5 0.44 -0.43 -16.15
N LEU A 6 -0.75 -0.82 -16.62
CA LEU A 6 -1.95 0.00 -16.56
C LEU A 6 -3.04 -0.70 -15.75
N MET A 7 -3.72 0.08 -14.92
CA MET A 7 -4.94 -0.33 -14.23
C MET A 7 -6.11 0.50 -14.75
N PHE A 8 -7.18 -0.16 -15.17
CA PHE A 8 -8.43 0.46 -15.59
C PHE A 8 -9.55 0.14 -14.61
N GLN A 9 -10.39 1.12 -14.32
CA GLN A 9 -11.62 0.97 -13.55
C GLN A 9 -12.82 1.07 -14.48
N PHE A 10 -13.74 0.10 -14.39
CA PHE A 10 -15.00 0.10 -15.13
C PHE A 10 -16.17 0.34 -14.19
N GLY A 11 -17.28 0.86 -14.73
CA GLY A 11 -18.51 1.10 -13.96
C GLY A 11 -19.21 -0.18 -13.49
N ASP A 12 -19.01 -1.29 -14.21
CA ASP A 12 -19.65 -2.57 -13.94
C ASP A 12 -18.76 -3.75 -14.39
N SER A 13 -19.06 -4.94 -13.87
CA SER A 13 -18.27 -6.15 -14.15
C SER A 13 -18.43 -6.66 -15.59
N ASN A 14 -19.55 -6.37 -16.27
CA ASN A 14 -19.76 -6.81 -17.65
C ASN A 14 -18.86 -6.03 -18.61
N SER A 15 -18.79 -4.71 -18.45
CA SER A 15 -17.90 -3.82 -19.18
C SER A 15 -16.42 -4.23 -19.02
N ALA A 16 -16.01 -4.55 -17.79
CA ALA A 16 -14.66 -5.06 -17.50
C ALA A 16 -14.38 -6.39 -18.21
N GLN A 17 -15.35 -7.32 -18.23
CA GLN A 17 -15.22 -8.61 -18.92
C GLN A 17 -15.12 -8.46 -20.44
N LEU A 18 -15.92 -7.57 -21.03
CA LEU A 18 -15.88 -7.28 -22.46
C LEU A 18 -14.53 -6.68 -22.85
N ALA A 19 -14.06 -5.66 -22.13
CA ALA A 19 -12.76 -5.05 -22.37
C ALA A 19 -11.61 -6.06 -22.23
N SER A 20 -11.64 -6.88 -21.18
CA SER A 20 -10.67 -7.95 -20.94
C SER A 20 -10.66 -8.97 -22.09
N SER A 21 -11.83 -9.38 -22.57
CA SER A 21 -11.93 -10.31 -23.70
C SER A 21 -11.32 -9.72 -24.98
N THR A 22 -11.63 -8.46 -25.30
CA THR A 22 -11.06 -7.76 -26.46
C THR A 22 -9.55 -7.60 -26.35
N LEU A 23 -9.04 -7.23 -25.17
CA LEU A 23 -7.60 -7.12 -24.92
C LEU A 23 -6.91 -8.47 -25.11
N GLN A 24 -7.49 -9.55 -24.58
CA GLN A 24 -6.95 -10.90 -24.75
C GLN A 24 -6.94 -11.35 -26.22
N GLU A 25 -7.99 -11.04 -26.98
CA GLU A 25 -8.07 -11.34 -28.42
C GLU A 25 -6.97 -10.65 -29.23
N LEU A 26 -6.59 -9.43 -28.82
CA LEU A 26 -5.56 -8.63 -29.48
C LEU A 26 -4.14 -8.95 -29.00
N GLY A 27 -3.98 -9.93 -28.11
CA GLY A 27 -2.68 -10.44 -27.65
C GLY A 27 -2.13 -9.76 -26.39
N TYR A 28 -2.93 -8.97 -25.69
CA TYR A 28 -2.60 -8.50 -24.35
C TYR A 28 -2.87 -9.61 -23.31
N ASP A 29 -2.31 -9.47 -22.10
CA ASP A 29 -2.54 -10.38 -20.97
C ASP A 29 -3.32 -9.69 -19.84
N PRO A 30 -4.65 -9.51 -19.97
CA PRO A 30 -5.45 -8.81 -18.98
C PRO A 30 -5.82 -9.66 -17.78
N VAL A 31 -5.68 -9.07 -16.60
CA VAL A 31 -6.03 -9.67 -15.31
C VAL A 31 -7.14 -8.84 -14.67
N ILE A 32 -8.32 -9.44 -14.50
CA ILE A 32 -9.41 -8.82 -13.74
C ILE A 32 -9.08 -8.94 -12.24
N GLN A 33 -9.02 -7.79 -11.55
CA GLN A 33 -8.88 -7.74 -10.09
C GLN A 33 -10.25 -7.67 -9.39
N GLN A 34 -10.26 -7.62 -8.06
CA GLN A 34 -11.50 -7.58 -7.27
C GLN A 34 -12.41 -6.42 -7.72
N GLY A 35 -13.64 -6.75 -8.12
CA GLY A 35 -14.65 -5.79 -8.59
C GLY A 35 -14.73 -5.68 -10.11
N SER A 36 -14.54 -4.46 -10.62
CA SER A 36 -14.65 -4.11 -12.05
C SER A 36 -13.37 -3.46 -12.56
N SER A 37 -12.21 -3.89 -12.04
CA SER A 37 -10.90 -3.34 -12.41
C SER A 37 -10.13 -4.33 -13.28
N VAL A 38 -9.44 -3.84 -14.31
CA VAL A 38 -8.62 -4.64 -15.23
C VAL A 38 -7.19 -4.12 -15.23
N HIS A 39 -6.26 -5.02 -14.97
CA HIS A 39 -4.82 -4.77 -15.00
C HIS A 39 -4.20 -5.35 -16.27
N ILE A 40 -3.33 -4.62 -16.95
CA ILE A 40 -2.56 -5.10 -18.10
C ILE A 40 -1.10 -4.68 -18.02
N HIS A 41 -0.22 -5.52 -18.56
CA HIS A 41 1.18 -5.18 -18.83
C HIS A 41 1.37 -4.93 -20.32
N ILE A 42 2.12 -3.88 -20.66
CA ILE A 42 2.33 -3.44 -22.04
C ILE A 42 3.83 -3.29 -22.30
N GLN A 43 4.29 -3.81 -23.43
CA GLN A 43 5.65 -3.62 -23.93
C GLN A 43 5.67 -2.70 -25.16
N GLY A 44 6.40 -1.58 -25.07
CA GLY A 44 6.67 -0.76 -26.24
C GLY A 44 5.50 0.16 -26.66
N SER A 45 5.08 0.08 -27.92
CA SER A 45 4.20 1.06 -28.57
C SER A 45 2.70 0.83 -28.39
N ASP A 46 2.30 -0.20 -27.65
CA ASP A 46 0.90 -0.65 -27.61
C ASP A 46 0.02 0.12 -26.60
N LEU A 47 0.54 1.21 -26.03
CA LEU A 47 -0.12 2.04 -25.02
C LEU A 47 -1.42 2.67 -25.55
N THR A 48 -1.36 3.32 -26.71
CA THR A 48 -2.52 4.04 -27.27
C THR A 48 -3.67 3.09 -27.56
N SER A 49 -3.38 1.96 -28.22
CA SER A 49 -4.40 0.96 -28.53
C SER A 49 -5.04 0.40 -27.26
N ALA A 50 -4.24 0.08 -26.22
CA ALA A 50 -4.77 -0.39 -24.95
C ALA A 50 -5.70 0.63 -24.27
N LEU A 51 -5.34 1.92 -24.30
CA LEU A 51 -6.18 2.99 -23.77
C LEU A 51 -7.50 3.12 -24.54
N GLU A 52 -7.46 3.06 -25.88
CA GLU A 52 -8.64 3.17 -26.73
C GLU A 52 -9.62 2.01 -26.51
N ILE A 53 -9.11 0.78 -26.40
CA ILE A 53 -9.92 -0.41 -26.13
C ILE A 53 -10.62 -0.25 -24.78
N ALA A 54 -9.86 0.06 -23.71
CA ALA A 54 -10.43 0.22 -22.39
C ALA A 54 -11.51 1.32 -22.34
N GLN A 55 -11.24 2.49 -22.95
CA GLN A 55 -12.20 3.60 -22.99
C GLN A 55 -13.44 3.30 -23.83
N SER A 56 -13.32 2.55 -24.92
CA SER A 56 -14.45 2.13 -25.76
C SER A 56 -15.46 1.26 -25.00
N HIS A 57 -14.98 0.54 -23.98
CA HIS A 57 -15.79 -0.25 -23.06
C HIS A 57 -16.12 0.49 -21.74
N GLY A 58 -15.90 1.80 -21.68
CA GLY A 58 -16.24 2.63 -20.49
C GLY A 58 -15.22 2.57 -19.36
N GLY A 59 -14.01 2.05 -19.62
CA GLY A 59 -12.91 2.00 -18.66
C GLY A 59 -12.22 3.36 -18.52
N GLN A 60 -11.91 3.73 -17.27
CA GLN A 60 -11.10 4.90 -16.94
C GLN A 60 -9.74 4.45 -16.44
N LEU A 61 -8.68 5.14 -16.86
CA LEU A 61 -7.34 4.87 -16.38
C LEU A 61 -7.23 5.29 -14.91
N ALA A 62 -6.98 4.33 -14.02
CA ALA A 62 -6.83 4.54 -12.58
C ALA A 62 -5.36 4.70 -12.18
N VAL A 63 -4.48 3.86 -12.74
CA VAL A 63 -3.03 3.87 -12.44
C VAL A 63 -2.25 3.62 -13.73
N GLN A 64 -1.20 4.40 -13.93
CA GLN A 64 -0.17 4.16 -14.92
C GLN A 64 1.19 4.19 -14.22
N SER A 65 1.95 3.10 -14.33
CA SER A 65 3.27 3.01 -13.73
C SER A 65 4.24 2.37 -14.72
N SER A 66 5.44 2.94 -14.81
CA SER A 66 6.55 2.25 -15.47
C SER A 66 6.91 1.04 -14.62
N ILE A 67 7.02 -0.15 -15.20
CA ILE A 67 7.39 -1.38 -14.49
C ILE A 67 8.70 -1.27 -13.68
N PRO A 68 9.75 -0.49 -14.08
CA PRO A 68 10.88 -0.25 -13.17
C PRO A 68 10.50 0.41 -11.84
N ASP A 69 9.41 1.18 -11.75
CA ASP A 69 8.94 1.75 -10.48
C ASP A 69 8.23 0.71 -9.61
N ILE A 70 7.55 -0.27 -10.19
CA ILE A 70 6.81 -1.31 -9.45
C ILE A 70 7.78 -2.34 -8.85
N GLU A 71 8.77 -2.80 -9.62
CA GLU A 71 9.80 -3.68 -9.05
C GLU A 71 10.62 -2.94 -7.99
N LEU A 72 11.04 -1.69 -8.24
CA LEU A 72 11.77 -0.91 -7.24
C LEU A 72 10.94 -0.65 -5.97
N THR A 73 9.63 -0.39 -6.10
CA THR A 73 8.74 -0.20 -4.95
C THR A 73 8.50 -1.51 -4.21
N ASN A 74 8.31 -2.62 -4.93
CA ASN A 74 8.12 -3.94 -4.32
C ASN A 74 9.41 -4.43 -3.63
N ASP A 75 10.59 -4.18 -4.20
CA ASP A 75 11.88 -4.43 -3.58
C ASP A 75 12.12 -3.52 -2.36
N ALA A 76 11.85 -2.22 -2.48
CA ALA A 76 12.07 -1.26 -1.40
C ALA A 76 11.14 -1.50 -0.20
N TYR A 77 9.88 -1.89 -0.44
CA TYR A 77 8.86 -2.06 0.60
C TYR A 77 8.47 -3.53 0.87
N ASN A 78 9.09 -4.51 0.19
CA ASN A 78 8.82 -5.95 0.33
C ASN A 78 7.31 -6.30 0.37
N MET A 79 6.50 -5.61 -0.46
CA MET A 79 5.04 -5.74 -0.42
C MET A 79 4.53 -7.15 -0.77
N ALA A 80 5.32 -7.93 -1.52
CA ALA A 80 5.01 -9.33 -1.83
C ALA A 80 5.23 -10.31 -0.65
N ASN A 81 5.84 -9.87 0.46
CA ASN A 81 6.29 -10.76 1.54
C ASN A 81 5.80 -10.36 2.95
N ILE A 82 4.77 -9.51 3.04
CA ILE A 82 4.17 -9.21 4.34
C ILE A 82 3.28 -10.39 4.74
N THR A 83 3.90 -11.40 5.35
CA THR A 83 3.17 -12.46 6.06
C THR A 83 2.39 -11.78 7.18
N ILE A 84 1.06 -11.69 7.05
CA ILE A 84 0.19 -11.27 8.16
C ILE A 84 0.04 -12.51 9.06
N PRO A 85 0.69 -12.58 10.24
CA PRO A 85 0.53 -13.73 11.11
C PRO A 85 -0.91 -13.77 11.63
N ALA A 86 -1.63 -14.84 11.29
CA ALA A 86 -2.85 -15.20 12.00
C ALA A 86 -2.43 -15.67 13.40
N HIS A 87 -2.43 -14.74 14.35
CA HIS A 87 -2.27 -15.08 15.76
C HIS A 87 -3.51 -15.90 16.17
N VAL A 88 -3.34 -17.18 16.48
CA VAL A 88 -4.38 -17.96 17.15
C VAL A 88 -4.28 -17.63 18.63
N VAL A 89 -5.17 -16.77 19.12
CA VAL A 89 -5.31 -16.49 20.55
C VAL A 89 -5.98 -17.70 21.18
N ASN A 90 -5.23 -18.50 21.92
CA ASN A 90 -5.79 -19.47 22.86
C ASN A 90 -5.82 -18.80 24.23
N GLU A 91 -7.00 -18.33 24.64
CA GLU A 91 -7.25 -17.66 25.93
C GLU A 91 -6.98 -18.57 27.15
N ASP A 92 -6.70 -19.86 26.92
CA ASP A 92 -6.52 -20.89 27.97
C ASP A 92 -5.04 -21.08 28.38
N LEU A 93 -4.06 -20.48 27.70
CA LEU A 93 -2.63 -20.65 27.99
C LEU A 93 -2.05 -19.62 28.99
N VAL A 94 -2.71 -18.47 29.17
CA VAL A 94 -2.16 -17.36 29.98
C VAL A 94 -2.36 -17.58 31.49
N ALA A 95 -3.31 -18.42 31.90
CA ALA A 95 -3.65 -18.62 33.31
C ALA A 95 -2.56 -19.35 34.13
N GLN A 96 -1.59 -20.01 33.48
CA GLN A 96 -0.54 -20.76 34.18
C GLN A 96 0.72 -19.93 34.47
N GLU A 97 0.92 -18.80 33.77
CA GLU A 97 2.17 -18.03 33.80
C GLU A 97 2.13 -16.83 34.76
N GLU A 98 0.93 -16.32 35.09
CA GLU A 98 0.72 -15.26 36.09
C GLU A 98 0.96 -15.72 37.55
N GLY A 99 1.45 -16.95 37.76
CA GLY A 99 1.86 -17.48 39.07
C GLY A 99 3.35 -17.30 39.39
N GLN A 100 4.18 -16.84 38.45
CA GLN A 100 5.61 -16.62 38.69
C GLN A 100 5.89 -15.15 39.07
N SER A 101 5.74 -14.89 40.37
CA SER A 101 6.14 -13.66 41.05
C SER A 101 7.56 -13.22 40.68
N GLY A 102 7.74 -11.99 40.17
CA GLY A 102 9.04 -11.33 40.23
C GLY A 102 9.40 -10.30 39.16
N TYR A 103 8.62 -10.16 38.08
CA TYR A 103 8.95 -9.17 37.05
C TYR A 103 8.26 -7.83 37.36
N GLN A 104 9.03 -6.88 37.86
CA GLN A 104 8.66 -5.47 37.95
C GLN A 104 9.47 -4.70 36.91
N ASN A 105 8.81 -3.82 36.15
CA ASN A 105 9.51 -2.86 35.29
C ASN A 105 10.35 -1.95 36.19
N ARG A 106 11.64 -1.82 35.87
CA ARG A 106 12.61 -1.09 36.69
C ARG A 106 12.99 0.19 35.96
N ASP A 107 12.18 1.23 36.12
CA ASP A 107 12.46 2.56 35.59
C ASP A 107 13.16 3.41 36.68
N ASP A 108 14.44 3.13 36.92
CA ASP A 108 15.27 3.78 37.97
C ASP A 108 15.80 5.17 37.55
N ASP A 109 15.48 5.62 36.33
CA ASP A 109 15.94 6.91 35.76
C ASP A 109 14.89 8.04 35.86
N ALA A 110 13.70 7.75 36.38
CA ALA A 110 12.67 8.75 36.62
C ALA A 110 12.85 9.38 38.01
N PRO A 111 12.98 10.71 38.14
CA PRO A 111 13.09 11.37 39.45
C PRO A 111 11.82 11.21 40.31
N ALA A 112 10.69 10.84 39.71
CA ALA A 112 9.47 10.40 40.38
C ALA A 112 8.65 9.51 39.43
N GLU A 113 8.14 8.38 39.91
CA GLU A 113 7.46 7.37 39.09
C GLU A 113 6.08 7.79 38.56
N ASP A 114 5.53 8.94 38.98
CA ASP A 114 4.13 9.32 38.68
C ASP A 114 3.87 10.84 38.62
N GLU A 115 4.89 11.67 38.45
CA GLU A 115 4.70 13.13 38.44
C GLU A 115 4.68 13.69 37.00
N PHE A 116 3.50 14.10 36.54
CA PHE A 116 3.33 14.83 35.29
C PHE A 116 3.90 16.25 35.45
N PHE A 117 4.97 16.56 34.72
CA PHE A 117 5.55 17.90 34.64
C PHE A 117 4.99 18.63 33.41
N PRO A 118 3.96 19.50 33.56
CA PRO A 118 3.48 20.31 32.44
C PRO A 118 4.59 21.26 31.96
N ASP A 119 4.82 21.27 30.64
CA ASP A 119 5.76 22.16 29.97
C ASP A 119 5.38 23.64 30.21
N ASP A 120 6.38 24.51 30.45
CA ASP A 120 6.18 25.91 30.82
C ASP A 120 5.89 26.83 29.62
N GLY A 121 5.91 26.27 28.40
CA GLY A 121 5.58 26.98 27.17
C GLY A 121 6.61 28.04 26.77
N SER A 122 7.85 27.97 27.27
CA SER A 122 8.91 28.93 26.92
C SER A 122 9.44 28.81 25.47
N TYR A 123 9.01 27.79 24.71
CA TYR A 123 9.34 27.65 23.29
C TYR A 123 8.45 28.54 22.40
N GLY A 124 8.66 29.85 22.49
CA GLY A 124 7.80 30.84 21.84
C GLY A 124 8.37 31.60 20.66
N TYR A 125 9.68 31.69 20.45
CA TYR A 125 10.23 32.63 19.45
C TYR A 125 11.56 32.19 18.86
N PHE A 126 11.59 31.94 17.54
CA PHE A 126 12.81 32.03 16.75
C PHE A 126 12.92 33.48 16.25
N SER A 127 13.95 34.21 16.70
CA SER A 127 14.23 35.56 16.20
C SER A 127 14.68 35.47 14.74
N GLY A 128 13.77 35.77 13.81
CA GLY A 128 13.99 35.74 12.37
C GLY A 128 14.83 36.92 11.85
N ASP A 129 15.99 37.18 12.46
CA ASP A 129 16.93 38.19 11.96
C ASP A 129 17.93 37.54 10.99
N VAL A 130 17.76 37.84 9.70
CA VAL A 130 18.72 37.48 8.65
C VAL A 130 19.61 38.67 8.39
N HIS A 131 20.84 38.63 8.92
CA HIS A 131 21.87 39.60 8.57
C HIS A 131 22.26 39.39 7.09
N THR A 132 22.04 40.42 6.26
CA THR A 132 22.50 40.50 4.86
C THR A 132 23.94 40.96 4.76
#